data_AF-A0AAX4FTP9-F1
#
_entry.id   AF-A0AAX4FTP9-F1
#
_cell.length_a   1.000
_cell.length_b   1.000
_cell.length_c   1.000
_cell.angle_alpha   90.00
_cell.angle_beta   90.00
_cell.angle_gamma   90.00
#
_symmetry.space_group_name_H-M   'P 1'
#
loop_
_entity.id
_entity.type
_entity.pdbx_description
1 polymer ?
#
loop_
_entity_poly.entity_id
_entity_poly.type
_entity_poly.pdbx_seq_one_letter_code
_entity_poly.pdbx_strand_id
1 'polypeptide(L)'
;MREGLIQMRCPNCGYEDEGRYCSNCGSPLLHQPAESAPDKGEWYDRCPACRAGRLSKAVSRGFLGLTSTESYSCPNCGAVFTREGSNRFKLSSISDTSRPAWRDYANHTLSDLEWKRIAGGGVSDARQRELDLDHAITSIVEGRTQALNAAATGSIVPKRGERLLVTVPGVTLSEPRSVRTTHGGGGGPSFRVAKGVYIRTGAFASRSESHEEIRSIDSGTLSLTNKRLVFAGQKRTKSINLGKIVSIKPFKDGISINREGKQKTEYYSGLDNAVLRFSIEGRDYEEPLSGAILARLIEGLLKTE
;
A
#
# COMPACT_ATOMS: atom_id res chain seq x y z
N MET A 1 -30.11 27.78 33.55
CA MET A 1 -28.74 27.86 34.08
C MET A 1 -27.85 28.23 32.92
N ARG A 2 -27.13 29.35 33.01
CA ARG A 2 -26.30 29.90 31.93
C ARG A 2 -25.06 29.03 31.75
N GLU A 3 -24.80 28.57 30.52
CA GLU A 3 -23.51 27.98 30.14
C GLU A 3 -22.41 29.02 30.40
N GLY A 4 -21.45 28.69 31.24
CA GLY A 4 -20.28 29.52 31.48
C GLY A 4 -19.38 29.49 30.26
N LEU A 5 -19.28 30.62 29.56
CA LEU A 5 -18.37 30.83 28.44
C LEU A 5 -16.93 30.85 28.97
N ILE A 6 -16.07 29.99 28.40
CA ILE A 6 -14.65 29.92 28.75
C ILE A 6 -13.95 31.09 28.04
N GLN A 7 -13.51 32.10 28.79
CA GLN A 7 -12.66 33.16 28.26
C GLN A 7 -11.28 32.61 27.93
N MET A 8 -10.83 32.78 26.68
CA MET A 8 -9.53 32.29 26.22
C MET A 8 -8.60 33.46 25.90
N ARG A 9 -7.35 33.37 26.36
CA ARG A 9 -6.32 34.37 26.07
C ARG A 9 -5.67 34.09 24.71
N CYS A 10 -5.73 35.05 23.80
CA CYS A 10 -5.16 34.93 22.45
C CYS A 10 -3.64 34.67 22.52
N PRO A 11 -3.13 33.59 21.90
CA PRO A 11 -1.69 33.29 21.95
C PRO A 11 -0.82 34.27 21.16
N ASN A 12 -1.41 35.04 20.24
CA ASN A 12 -0.68 35.99 19.40
C ASN A 12 -0.58 37.39 20.05
N CYS A 13 -1.66 37.89 20.66
CA CYS A 13 -1.70 39.25 21.21
C CYS A 13 -2.04 39.34 22.71
N GLY A 14 -2.35 38.22 23.36
CA GLY A 14 -2.66 38.17 24.78
C GLY A 14 -4.05 38.70 25.19
N TYR A 15 -4.90 39.07 24.22
CA TYR A 15 -6.26 39.58 24.43
C TYR A 15 -7.23 38.44 24.79
N GLU A 16 -8.09 38.64 25.79
CA GLU A 16 -9.09 37.66 26.23
C GLU A 16 -10.35 37.77 25.39
N ASP A 17 -10.77 36.66 24.79
CA ASP A 17 -11.87 36.62 23.85
C ASP A 17 -12.60 35.27 23.89
N GLU A 18 -13.86 35.28 23.48
CA GLU A 18 -14.81 34.15 23.49
C GLU A 18 -15.14 33.68 22.05
N GLY A 19 -14.64 34.39 21.02
CA GLY A 19 -14.85 34.07 19.60
C GLY A 19 -13.95 32.98 19.02
N ARG A 20 -14.30 32.46 17.84
CA ARG A 20 -13.44 31.54 17.07
C ARG A 20 -12.17 32.24 16.53
N TYR A 21 -12.23 33.56 16.41
CA TYR A 21 -11.12 34.42 16.03
C TYR A 21 -10.99 35.53 17.06
N CYS A 22 -9.76 35.93 17.36
CA CYS A 22 -9.49 37.04 18.26
C CYS A 22 -9.98 38.35 17.63
N SER A 23 -10.88 39.05 18.30
CA SER A 23 -11.46 40.33 17.89
C SER A 23 -10.41 41.44 17.83
N ASN A 24 -9.26 41.28 18.50
CA ASN A 24 -8.20 42.27 18.48
C ASN A 24 -7.21 42.10 17.32
N CYS A 25 -6.81 40.87 16.96
CA CYS A 25 -5.78 40.63 15.94
C CYS A 25 -6.20 39.70 14.79
N GLY A 26 -7.43 39.23 14.77
CA GLY A 26 -7.99 38.34 13.75
C GLY A 26 -7.39 36.92 13.74
N SER A 27 -6.46 36.61 14.65
CA SER A 27 -5.84 35.28 14.71
C SER A 27 -6.85 34.25 15.21
N PRO A 28 -6.91 33.04 14.60
CA PRO A 28 -7.80 31.99 15.08
C PRO A 28 -7.46 31.65 16.53
N LEU A 29 -8.47 31.68 17.41
CA LEU A 29 -8.33 31.13 18.75
C LEU A 29 -8.45 29.62 18.58
N LEU A 30 -7.29 28.94 18.63
CA LEU A 30 -7.22 27.49 18.52
C LEU A 30 -8.13 26.88 19.59
N HIS A 31 -9.31 26.39 19.19
CA HIS A 31 -9.89 25.26 19.88
C HIS A 31 -8.86 24.16 19.70
N GLN A 32 -8.06 23.90 20.74
CA GLN A 32 -7.50 22.57 20.88
C GLN A 32 -8.72 21.64 20.77
N PRO A 33 -8.76 20.69 19.81
CA PRO A 33 -9.67 19.57 19.96
C PRO A 33 -9.37 19.06 21.35
N ALA A 34 -10.35 19.11 22.24
CA ALA A 34 -10.21 18.49 23.54
C ALA A 34 -9.61 17.12 23.27
N GLU A 35 -8.44 16.81 23.84
CA GLU A 35 -8.05 15.43 24.04
C GLU A 35 -9.27 14.79 24.69
N SER A 36 -10.04 14.05 23.89
CA SER A 36 -11.29 13.50 24.35
C SER A 36 -10.90 12.59 25.49
N ALA A 37 -11.32 12.94 26.71
CA ALA A 37 -11.22 12.05 27.85
C ALA A 37 -11.60 10.63 27.39
N PRO A 38 -10.85 9.58 27.79
CA PRO A 38 -11.09 8.23 27.29
C PRO A 38 -12.57 7.92 27.46
N ASP A 39 -13.24 7.72 26.34
CA ASP A 39 -14.66 7.40 26.30
C ASP A 39 -14.85 6.18 27.21
N LYS A 40 -15.53 6.37 28.35
CA LYS A 40 -15.72 5.35 29.38
C LYS A 40 -16.78 4.30 29.00
N GLY A 41 -17.46 4.48 27.87
CA GLY A 41 -18.46 3.54 27.39
C GLY A 41 -17.87 2.19 26.97
N GLU A 42 -18.70 1.16 26.96
CA GLU A 42 -18.34 -0.14 26.41
C GLU A 42 -18.54 -0.15 24.88
N TRP A 43 -17.81 -0.98 24.14
CA TRP A 43 -17.93 -1.03 22.68
C TRP A 43 -19.34 -1.40 22.18
N TYR A 44 -20.10 -2.09 23.03
CA TYR A 44 -21.47 -2.54 22.76
C TYR A 44 -22.55 -1.56 23.26
N ASP A 45 -22.18 -0.36 23.71
CA ASP A 45 -23.12 0.71 24.07
C ASP A 45 -23.85 1.27 22.83
N ARG A 46 -23.24 1.14 21.65
CA ARG A 46 -23.78 1.57 20.36
C ARG A 46 -23.45 0.55 19.28
N CYS A 47 -24.45 0.14 18.49
CA CYS A 47 -24.24 -0.85 17.42
C CYS A 47 -23.25 -0.37 16.35
N PRO A 48 -22.14 -1.09 16.08
CA PRO A 48 -21.22 -0.73 15.00
C PRO A 48 -21.83 -0.81 13.60
N ALA A 49 -22.85 -1.65 13.41
CA ALA A 49 -23.43 -1.91 12.10
C ALA A 49 -24.50 -0.88 11.67
N CYS A 50 -25.33 -0.42 12.60
CA CYS A 50 -26.40 0.55 12.32
C CYS A 50 -26.29 1.86 13.09
N ARG A 51 -25.29 1.99 13.98
CA ARG A 51 -25.03 3.16 14.83
C ARG A 51 -26.18 3.51 15.77
N ALA A 52 -27.08 2.56 16.04
CA ALA A 52 -28.27 2.76 16.87
C ALA A 52 -28.37 1.69 17.96
N GLY A 53 -28.62 2.15 19.18
CA GLY A 53 -28.93 1.31 20.34
C GLY A 53 -27.78 0.46 20.87
N ARG A 54 -27.94 0.01 22.13
CA ARG A 54 -27.05 -0.95 22.80
C ARG A 54 -27.25 -2.35 22.21
N LEU A 55 -26.18 -3.15 22.16
CA LEU A 55 -26.30 -4.57 21.83
C LEU A 55 -26.67 -5.40 23.07
N SER A 56 -27.44 -6.46 22.85
CA SER A 56 -27.80 -7.44 23.86
C SER A 56 -26.74 -8.54 23.92
N LYS A 57 -26.12 -8.72 25.09
CA LYS A 57 -25.16 -9.79 25.34
C LYS A 57 -25.89 -11.13 25.58
N ALA A 58 -25.43 -12.19 24.92
CA ALA A 58 -25.91 -13.55 25.11
C ALA A 58 -24.72 -14.52 25.18
N VAL A 59 -24.84 -15.59 25.98
CA VAL A 59 -23.85 -16.67 26.06
C VAL A 59 -24.53 -17.97 25.67
N SER A 60 -24.10 -18.57 24.57
CA SER A 60 -24.59 -19.89 24.13
C SER A 60 -23.62 -20.99 24.54
N ARG A 61 -24.14 -22.13 24.99
CA ARG A 61 -23.35 -23.34 25.24
C ARG A 61 -23.29 -24.20 23.98
N GLY A 62 -22.11 -24.66 23.61
CA GLY A 62 -21.88 -25.53 22.46
C GLY A 62 -22.27 -26.99 22.73
N PHE A 63 -22.01 -27.85 21.73
CA PHE A 63 -22.30 -29.27 21.78
C PHE A 63 -21.63 -29.93 23.00
N LEU A 64 -22.41 -30.63 23.83
CA LEU A 64 -22.03 -31.22 25.12
C LEU A 64 -21.65 -30.24 26.25
N GLY A 65 -21.87 -28.93 26.09
CA GLY A 65 -21.61 -27.94 27.14
C GLY A 65 -20.12 -27.66 27.41
N LEU A 66 -19.23 -28.18 26.57
CA LEU A 66 -17.77 -28.05 26.70
C LEU A 66 -17.24 -26.70 26.22
N THR A 67 -17.99 -25.99 25.37
CA THR A 67 -17.64 -24.66 24.87
C THR A 67 -18.74 -23.66 25.20
N SER A 68 -18.34 -22.42 25.48
CA SER A 68 -19.27 -21.30 25.61
C SER A 68 -18.88 -20.22 24.62
N THR A 69 -19.87 -19.66 23.94
CA THR A 69 -19.68 -18.61 22.95
C THR A 69 -20.45 -17.39 23.41
N GLU A 70 -19.70 -16.32 23.68
CA GLU A 70 -20.27 -15.02 23.98
C GLU A 70 -20.59 -14.30 22.66
N SER A 71 -21.77 -13.70 22.59
CA SER A 71 -22.24 -12.96 21.42
C SER A 71 -23.00 -11.70 21.83
N TYR A 72 -23.03 -10.72 20.92
CA TYR A 72 -23.72 -9.45 21.10
C TYR A 72 -24.62 -9.23 19.88
N SER A 73 -25.93 -9.08 20.11
CA SER A 73 -26.91 -8.91 19.04
C SER A 73 -27.53 -7.53 19.06
N CYS A 74 -27.73 -6.94 17.88
CA CYS A 74 -28.40 -5.65 17.74
C CYS A 74 -29.89 -5.86 17.43
N PRO A 75 -30.82 -5.36 18.27
CA PRO A 75 -32.26 -5.50 18.01
C PRO A 75 -32.73 -4.70 16.79
N ASN A 76 -32.00 -3.66 16.38
CA ASN A 76 -32.43 -2.74 15.32
C ASN A 76 -32.08 -3.24 13.90
N CYS A 77 -30.93 -3.91 13.74
CA CYS A 77 -30.44 -4.33 12.42
C CYS A 77 -30.10 -5.81 12.32
N GLY A 78 -30.32 -6.57 13.40
CA GLY A 78 -30.03 -8.00 13.48
C GLY A 78 -28.55 -8.35 13.39
N ALA A 79 -27.64 -7.37 13.53
CA ALA A 79 -26.21 -7.66 13.54
C ALA A 79 -25.84 -8.50 14.75
N VAL A 80 -25.05 -9.57 14.54
CA VAL A 80 -24.53 -10.44 15.59
C VAL A 80 -23.00 -10.40 15.57
N PHE A 81 -22.42 -10.10 16.72
CA PHE A 81 -20.99 -10.05 16.95
C PHE A 81 -20.58 -11.19 17.88
N THR A 82 -19.75 -12.11 17.41
CA THR A 82 -19.34 -13.29 18.18
C THR A 82 -17.94 -13.09 18.74
N ARG A 83 -17.73 -13.39 20.03
CA ARG A 83 -16.41 -13.28 20.66
C ARG A 83 -15.47 -14.36 20.12
N GLU A 84 -14.29 -13.93 19.68
CA GLU A 84 -13.20 -14.79 19.19
C GLU A 84 -11.89 -14.40 19.89
N GLY A 85 -11.62 -15.00 21.05
CA GLY A 85 -10.47 -14.67 21.88
C GLY A 85 -10.75 -13.52 22.87
N SER A 86 -9.67 -12.90 23.37
CA SER A 86 -9.76 -11.83 24.37
C SER A 86 -10.05 -10.49 23.70
N ASN A 87 -11.20 -9.91 24.02
CA ASN A 87 -11.62 -8.57 23.56
C ASN A 87 -11.64 -8.39 22.04
N ARG A 88 -11.91 -9.48 21.31
CA ARG A 88 -12.09 -9.44 19.87
C ARG A 88 -13.41 -10.07 19.49
N PHE A 89 -14.07 -9.48 18.51
CA PHE A 89 -15.42 -9.84 18.10
C PHE A 89 -15.50 -9.87 16.58
N LYS A 90 -16.16 -10.90 16.06
CA LYS A 90 -16.40 -11.11 14.65
C LYS A 90 -17.82 -10.66 14.31
N LEU A 91 -17.99 -9.85 13.26
CA LEU A 91 -19.32 -9.60 12.69
C LEU A 91 -19.77 -10.86 11.92
N SER A 92 -20.61 -11.66 12.56
CA SER A 92 -20.99 -13.01 12.13
C SER A 92 -22.26 -13.04 11.29
N SER A 93 -23.20 -12.12 11.53
CA SER A 93 -24.40 -11.97 10.70
C SER A 93 -24.98 -10.57 10.81
N ILE A 94 -25.87 -10.24 9.87
CA ILE A 94 -26.72 -9.03 9.87
C ILE A 94 -27.99 -9.33 9.06
N SER A 95 -29.10 -8.64 9.33
CA SER A 95 -30.33 -8.82 8.55
C SER A 95 -30.23 -8.29 7.11
N ASP A 96 -29.48 -7.21 6.89
CA ASP A 96 -29.30 -6.58 5.58
C ASP A 96 -27.80 -6.52 5.23
N THR A 97 -27.38 -7.40 4.34
CA THR A 97 -25.99 -7.57 3.90
C THR A 97 -25.52 -6.47 2.96
N SER A 98 -26.41 -5.60 2.47
CA SER A 98 -26.02 -4.44 1.65
C SER A 98 -25.40 -3.30 2.46
N ARG A 99 -25.56 -3.33 3.80
CA ARG A 99 -25.05 -2.31 4.72
C ARG A 99 -23.52 -2.18 4.66
N PRO A 100 -22.97 -0.95 4.74
CA PRO A 100 -21.52 -0.73 4.70
C PRO A 100 -20.74 -1.57 5.72
N ALA A 101 -21.21 -1.66 6.97
CA ALA A 101 -20.53 -2.43 7.99
C ALA A 101 -20.38 -3.92 7.65
N TRP A 102 -21.34 -4.51 6.94
CA TRP A 102 -21.22 -5.89 6.46
C TRP A 102 -20.29 -5.98 5.26
N ARG A 103 -20.45 -5.09 4.27
CA ARG A 103 -19.57 -5.04 3.09
C ARG A 103 -18.10 -4.88 3.46
N ASP A 104 -17.81 -4.09 4.48
CA ASP A 104 -16.45 -3.71 4.87
C ASP A 104 -15.86 -4.66 5.92
N TYR A 105 -16.68 -5.25 6.80
CA TYR A 105 -16.20 -6.00 7.97
C TYR A 105 -16.86 -7.36 8.19
N ALA A 106 -17.66 -7.88 7.25
CA ALA A 106 -18.22 -9.22 7.37
C ALA A 106 -17.11 -10.24 7.61
N ASN A 107 -17.29 -11.08 8.64
CA ASN A 107 -16.35 -12.11 9.05
C ASN A 107 -14.97 -11.61 9.53
N HIS A 108 -14.74 -10.30 9.64
CA HIS A 108 -13.54 -9.77 10.26
C HIS A 108 -13.66 -9.79 11.78
N THR A 109 -12.58 -10.22 12.43
CA THR A 109 -12.45 -10.25 13.89
C THR A 109 -11.64 -9.05 14.34
N LEU A 110 -12.33 -8.02 14.85
CA LEU A 110 -11.73 -6.75 15.28
C LEU A 110 -11.75 -6.62 16.80
N SER A 111 -10.91 -5.74 17.35
CA SER A 111 -10.91 -5.42 18.78
C SER A 111 -12.18 -4.69 19.20
N ASP A 112 -12.49 -4.73 20.50
CA ASP A 112 -13.51 -3.88 21.13
C ASP A 112 -13.30 -2.39 20.83
N LEU A 113 -12.06 -1.90 20.91
CA LEU A 113 -11.72 -0.51 20.61
C LEU A 113 -12.01 -0.14 19.15
N GLU A 114 -11.70 -1.02 18.20
CA GLU A 114 -12.04 -0.81 16.79
C GLU A 114 -13.55 -0.79 16.57
N TRP A 115 -14.30 -1.74 17.15
CA TRP A 115 -15.75 -1.75 17.04
C TRP A 115 -16.41 -0.52 17.67
N LYS A 116 -15.88 -0.07 18.81
CA LYS A 116 -16.31 1.17 19.45
C LYS A 116 -16.10 2.36 18.53
N ARG A 117 -14.93 2.46 17.89
CA ARG A 117 -14.63 3.52 16.92
C ARG A 117 -15.56 3.47 15.71
N ILE A 118 -15.83 2.27 15.18
CA ILE A 118 -16.77 2.07 14.07
C ILE A 118 -18.19 2.50 14.45
N ALA A 119 -18.64 2.19 15.67
CA ALA A 119 -19.92 2.65 16.20
C ALA A 119 -19.99 4.19 16.33
N GLY A 120 -18.86 4.84 16.62
CA GLY A 120 -18.69 6.29 16.60
C GLY A 120 -18.66 6.92 15.20
N GLY A 121 -18.60 6.12 14.13
CA GLY A 121 -18.53 6.58 12.74
C GLY A 121 -17.14 6.53 12.12
N GLY A 122 -16.12 6.06 12.85
CA GLY A 122 -14.79 5.81 12.33
C GLY A 122 -14.66 4.46 11.60
N VAL A 123 -13.43 3.99 11.43
CA VAL A 123 -13.08 2.74 10.74
C VAL A 123 -12.08 1.90 11.55
N SER A 124 -11.86 0.64 11.13
CA SER A 124 -10.84 -0.24 11.72
C SER A 124 -9.42 0.30 11.54
N ASP A 125 -8.45 -0.21 12.30
CA ASP A 125 -7.06 0.23 12.18
C ASP A 125 -6.49 -0.08 10.79
N ALA A 126 -6.81 -1.27 10.26
CA ALA A 126 -6.40 -1.68 8.92
C ALA A 126 -6.99 -0.77 7.83
N ARG A 127 -8.28 -0.41 7.94
CA ARG A 127 -8.92 0.48 6.97
C ARG A 127 -8.42 1.91 7.08
N GLN A 128 -8.16 2.40 8.29
CA GLN A 128 -7.57 3.72 8.50
C GLN A 128 -6.17 3.80 7.85
N ARG A 129 -5.33 2.77 8.03
CA ARG A 129 -4.01 2.70 7.39
C ARG A 129 -4.08 2.75 5.87
N GLU A 130 -5.06 2.07 5.26
CA GLU A 130 -5.28 2.10 3.82
C GLU A 130 -5.66 3.52 3.33
N LEU A 131 -6.62 4.16 4.00
CA LEU A 131 -7.03 5.53 3.68
C LEU A 131 -5.89 6.55 3.83
N ASP A 132 -5.09 6.37 4.89
CA ASP A 132 -3.94 7.24 5.15
C ASP A 132 -2.84 7.03 4.09
N LEU A 133 -2.56 5.79 3.68
CA LEU A 133 -1.64 5.51 2.57
C LEU A 133 -2.14 6.12 1.25
N ASP A 134 -3.44 6.03 0.96
CA ASP A 134 -4.06 6.64 -0.22
C ASP A 134 -3.89 8.16 -0.22
N HIS A 135 -4.12 8.79 0.93
CA HIS A 135 -3.94 10.23 1.11
C HIS A 135 -2.47 10.65 0.94
N ALA A 136 -1.53 9.86 1.48
CA ALA A 136 -0.10 10.11 1.34
C ALA A 136 0.35 10.02 -0.13
N ILE A 137 -0.03 8.96 -0.84
CA ILE A 137 0.27 8.77 -2.27
C ILE A 137 -0.26 9.95 -3.08
N THR A 138 -1.51 10.35 -2.85
CA THR A 138 -2.15 11.48 -3.55
C THR A 138 -1.38 12.78 -3.32
N SER A 139 -1.02 13.06 -2.06
CA SER A 139 -0.27 14.26 -1.69
C SER A 139 1.14 14.30 -2.32
N ILE A 140 1.80 13.14 -2.45
CA ILE A 140 3.11 13.00 -3.10
C ILE A 140 3.00 13.25 -4.61
N VAL A 141 1.99 12.66 -5.26
CA VAL A 141 1.73 12.79 -6.71
C VAL A 141 1.48 14.26 -7.06
N GLU A 142 0.60 14.93 -6.31
CA GLU A 142 0.27 16.35 -6.50
C GLU A 142 1.41 17.30 -6.12
N GLY A 143 2.47 16.79 -5.48
CA GLY A 143 3.61 17.59 -5.06
C GLY A 143 3.36 18.49 -3.85
N ARG A 144 2.27 18.26 -3.11
CA ARG A 144 2.01 18.89 -1.81
C ARG A 144 3.01 18.42 -0.75
N THR A 145 3.47 17.18 -0.87
CA THR A 145 4.50 16.60 0.01
C THR A 145 5.59 15.91 -0.81
N GLN A 146 6.80 15.88 -0.27
CA GLN A 146 7.87 15.05 -0.81
C GLN A 146 7.83 13.71 -0.10
N ALA A 147 7.95 12.60 -0.85
CA ALA A 147 8.06 11.29 -0.22
C ALA A 147 9.38 11.21 0.54
N LEU A 148 9.29 11.03 1.86
CA LEU A 148 10.46 10.84 2.71
C LEU A 148 10.87 9.38 2.61
N ASN A 149 11.89 9.11 1.79
CA ASN A 149 12.54 7.80 1.75
C ASN A 149 13.82 7.89 2.58
N ALA A 150 14.01 6.97 3.53
CA ALA A 150 15.22 6.90 4.34
C ALA A 150 16.51 6.70 3.49
N ALA A 151 16.37 6.16 2.28
CA ALA A 151 17.47 5.91 1.34
C ALA A 151 17.67 7.03 0.29
N ALA A 152 17.09 8.22 0.47
CA ALA A 152 17.19 9.34 -0.48
C ALA A 152 18.57 10.04 -0.45
N THR A 153 19.64 9.33 -0.76
CA THR A 153 20.89 9.92 -1.23
C THR A 153 20.94 9.73 -2.75
N GLY A 154 20.89 10.86 -3.47
CA GLY A 154 20.54 10.90 -4.90
C GLY A 154 21.46 10.09 -5.81
N SER A 155 20.91 9.06 -6.47
CA SER A 155 21.62 8.32 -7.53
C SER A 155 21.49 8.97 -8.91
N ILE A 156 20.61 9.95 -9.08
CA ILE A 156 20.34 10.63 -10.35
C ILE A 156 20.28 12.15 -10.17
N VAL A 157 20.64 12.88 -11.23
CA VAL A 157 20.52 14.35 -11.29
C VAL A 157 19.19 14.73 -11.96
N PRO A 158 18.24 15.37 -11.23
CA PRO A 158 17.00 15.84 -11.81
C PRO A 158 17.23 16.97 -12.83
N LYS A 159 16.46 16.98 -13.91
CA LYS A 159 16.42 18.09 -14.88
C LYS A 159 15.57 19.26 -14.38
N ARG A 160 15.57 20.38 -15.11
CA ARG A 160 14.71 21.55 -14.78
C ARG A 160 13.23 21.13 -14.69
N GLY A 161 12.59 21.49 -13.57
CA GLY A 161 11.19 21.14 -13.28
C GLY A 161 10.95 19.63 -13.05
N GLU A 162 12.01 18.85 -12.84
CA GLU A 162 11.92 17.44 -12.46
C GLU A 162 12.11 17.32 -10.94
N ARG A 163 11.16 16.66 -10.27
CA ARG A 163 11.18 16.41 -8.83
C ARG A 163 11.44 14.93 -8.60
N LEU A 164 12.42 14.60 -7.77
CA LEU A 164 12.67 13.24 -7.32
C LEU A 164 11.66 12.86 -6.23
N LEU A 165 10.96 11.75 -6.43
CA LEU A 165 9.96 11.24 -5.49
C LEU A 165 10.54 10.08 -4.68
N VAL A 166 11.01 9.03 -5.35
CA VAL A 166 11.46 7.80 -4.70
C VAL A 166 12.83 7.39 -5.20
N THR A 167 13.67 6.89 -4.31
CA THR A 167 14.96 6.24 -4.63
C THR A 167 15.08 4.95 -3.84
N VAL A 168 15.34 3.85 -4.54
CA VAL A 168 15.44 2.51 -3.99
C VAL A 168 16.79 1.91 -4.38
N PRO A 169 17.74 1.74 -3.46
CA PRO A 169 18.97 1.04 -3.72
C PRO A 169 18.76 -0.48 -3.76
N GLY A 170 19.70 -1.22 -4.35
CA GLY A 170 19.69 -2.69 -4.33
C GLY A 170 18.63 -3.34 -5.22
N VAL A 171 18.04 -2.60 -6.15
CA VAL A 171 17.05 -3.12 -7.10
C VAL A 171 17.73 -3.99 -8.15
N THR A 172 17.14 -5.14 -8.44
CA THR A 172 17.58 -6.04 -9.51
C THR A 172 16.74 -5.85 -10.76
N LEU A 173 17.40 -5.62 -11.90
CA LEU A 173 16.79 -5.57 -13.22
C LEU A 173 16.88 -6.94 -13.90
N SER A 174 15.73 -7.51 -14.28
CA SER A 174 15.64 -8.76 -15.03
C SER A 174 14.82 -8.61 -16.32
N GLU A 175 15.12 -9.42 -17.35
CA GLU A 175 14.31 -9.51 -18.58
C GLU A 175 14.22 -10.97 -19.06
N PRO A 176 13.18 -11.34 -19.83
CA PRO A 176 13.10 -12.64 -20.49
C PRO A 176 14.26 -12.86 -21.47
N ARG A 177 14.94 -14.00 -21.34
CA ARG A 177 15.93 -14.49 -22.29
C ARG A 177 15.59 -15.91 -22.70
N SER A 178 15.60 -16.16 -24.01
CA SER A 178 15.51 -17.51 -24.55
C SER A 178 16.77 -18.28 -24.16
N VAL A 179 16.60 -19.30 -23.34
CA VAL A 179 17.65 -20.26 -23.02
C VAL A 179 17.54 -21.40 -24.01
N ARG A 180 18.66 -21.73 -24.65
CA ARG A 180 18.77 -22.85 -25.58
C ARG A 180 19.37 -24.04 -24.83
N THR A 181 18.53 -25.00 -24.45
CA THR A 181 19.00 -26.30 -23.94
C THR A 181 19.19 -27.24 -25.14
N THR A 182 20.42 -27.33 -25.64
CA THR A 182 20.78 -28.37 -26.62
C THR A 182 20.98 -29.68 -25.86
N HIS A 183 20.03 -30.60 -25.96
CA HIS A 183 20.22 -31.98 -25.51
C HIS A 183 21.12 -32.71 -26.51
N GLY A 184 22.43 -32.53 -26.37
CA GLY A 184 23.44 -33.24 -27.15
C GLY A 184 23.93 -34.47 -26.40
N GLY A 185 23.43 -35.64 -26.78
CA GLY A 185 24.07 -36.92 -26.45
C GLY A 185 25.50 -36.93 -26.99
N GLY A 186 26.42 -37.50 -26.20
CA GLY A 186 27.85 -37.44 -26.48
C GLY A 186 28.26 -38.04 -27.82
N GLY A 187 29.34 -37.52 -28.39
CA GLY A 187 30.12 -38.21 -29.43
C GLY A 187 30.74 -37.31 -30.50
N GLY A 188 32.02 -36.95 -30.31
CA GLY A 188 32.98 -36.83 -31.42
C GLY A 188 33.44 -35.41 -31.80
N PRO A 189 34.76 -35.14 -31.81
CA PRO A 189 35.32 -33.91 -32.37
C PRO A 189 35.38 -33.99 -33.91
N SER A 190 34.94 -32.96 -34.63
CA SER A 190 35.12 -32.85 -36.08
C SER A 190 36.28 -31.90 -36.41
N PHE A 191 37.38 -32.44 -36.93
CA PHE A 191 38.50 -31.69 -37.46
C PHE A 191 38.34 -31.47 -38.98
N ARG A 192 38.81 -30.32 -39.47
CA ARG A 192 38.73 -29.93 -40.89
C ARG A 192 39.92 -30.53 -41.66
N VAL A 193 39.67 -31.50 -42.54
CA VAL A 193 40.69 -32.12 -43.40
C VAL A 193 40.41 -31.71 -44.85
N ALA A 194 40.97 -30.55 -45.27
CA ALA A 194 40.94 -29.96 -46.62
C ALA A 194 39.59 -29.48 -47.22
N LYS A 195 39.68 -28.64 -48.28
CA LYS A 195 38.53 -28.01 -48.98
C LYS A 195 37.85 -29.02 -49.92
N GLY A 196 36.54 -29.24 -49.74
CA GLY A 196 35.67 -29.77 -50.80
C GLY A 196 34.98 -31.11 -50.56
N VAL A 197 35.12 -31.75 -49.39
CA VAL A 197 34.39 -32.98 -49.06
C VAL A 197 33.78 -32.88 -47.67
N TYR A 198 32.45 -32.96 -47.58
CA TYR A 198 31.71 -33.14 -46.34
C TYR A 198 31.19 -34.58 -46.31
N ILE A 199 31.69 -35.41 -45.39
CA ILE A 199 31.04 -36.68 -45.07
C ILE A 199 29.79 -36.33 -44.26
N ARG A 200 28.61 -36.52 -44.87
CA ARG A 200 27.33 -36.47 -44.16
C ARG A 200 27.12 -37.80 -43.45
N THR A 201 27.19 -37.77 -42.13
CA THR A 201 26.72 -38.84 -41.25
C THR A 201 25.59 -38.28 -40.39
N GLY A 202 24.38 -38.81 -40.61
CA GLY A 202 23.27 -38.73 -39.66
C GLY A 202 22.35 -37.53 -39.80
N ALA A 203 21.09 -37.81 -40.11
CA ALA A 203 19.98 -36.89 -39.92
C ALA A 203 19.77 -36.63 -38.42
N PHE A 204 20.41 -35.58 -37.90
CA PHE A 204 20.14 -35.09 -36.55
C PHE A 204 19.15 -33.93 -36.61
N ALA A 205 17.88 -34.24 -36.38
CA ALA A 205 16.91 -33.22 -35.99
C ALA A 205 17.21 -32.80 -34.55
N SER A 206 18.19 -31.90 -34.37
CA SER A 206 18.39 -31.21 -33.10
C SER A 206 17.17 -30.34 -32.82
N ARG A 207 16.18 -30.89 -32.10
CA ARG A 207 15.05 -30.11 -31.58
C ARG A 207 15.56 -29.25 -30.44
N SER A 208 16.00 -28.05 -30.79
CA SER A 208 16.28 -26.98 -29.84
C SER A 208 14.95 -26.47 -29.31
N GLU A 209 14.60 -26.78 -28.06
CA GLU A 209 13.48 -26.11 -27.39
C GLU A 209 14.02 -24.84 -26.73
N SER A 210 13.54 -23.69 -27.20
CA SER A 210 13.80 -22.41 -26.54
C SER A 210 12.76 -22.21 -25.45
N HIS A 211 13.17 -22.23 -24.19
CA HIS A 211 12.35 -21.82 -23.06
C HIS A 211 12.73 -20.39 -22.67
N GLU A 212 11.76 -19.53 -22.37
CA GLU A 212 12.04 -18.19 -21.88
C GLU A 212 12.24 -18.22 -20.37
N GLU A 213 13.44 -17.86 -19.92
CA GLU A 213 13.75 -17.69 -18.50
C GLU A 213 13.92 -16.20 -18.17
N ILE A 214 13.36 -15.77 -17.04
CA ILE A 214 13.62 -14.43 -16.50
C ILE A 214 15.04 -14.45 -15.92
N ARG A 215 15.95 -13.69 -16.53
CA ARG A 215 17.35 -13.63 -16.10
C ARG A 215 17.68 -12.26 -15.54
N SER A 216 18.32 -12.25 -14.36
CA SER A 216 18.93 -11.04 -13.80
C SER A 216 20.04 -10.52 -14.72
N ILE A 217 19.95 -9.24 -15.06
CA ILE A 217 20.83 -8.55 -16.02
C ILE A 217 21.78 -7.61 -15.30
N ASP A 218 21.27 -6.90 -14.30
CA ASP A 218 22.02 -5.88 -13.57
C ASP A 218 21.40 -5.61 -12.21
N SER A 219 22.16 -4.97 -11.32
CA SER A 219 21.68 -4.47 -10.04
C SER A 219 22.12 -3.02 -9.84
N GLY A 220 21.31 -2.26 -9.10
CA GLY A 220 21.61 -0.86 -8.82
C GLY A 220 20.45 -0.12 -8.18
N THR A 221 20.31 1.15 -8.54
CA THR A 221 19.33 2.05 -7.91
C THR A 221 18.19 2.36 -8.86
N LEU A 222 16.96 2.22 -8.37
CA LEU A 222 15.76 2.66 -9.08
C LEU A 222 15.26 3.98 -8.48
N SER A 223 15.12 5.00 -9.33
CA SER A 223 14.64 6.32 -8.95
C SER A 223 13.40 6.70 -9.75
N LEU A 224 12.34 7.10 -9.07
CA LEU A 224 11.13 7.66 -9.67
C LEU A 224 11.13 9.18 -9.52
N THR A 225 10.94 9.88 -10.63
CA THR A 225 10.65 11.32 -10.68
C THR A 225 9.24 11.57 -11.18
N ASN A 226 8.78 12.81 -11.14
CA ASN A 226 7.51 13.21 -11.75
C ASN A 226 7.49 13.13 -13.28
N LYS A 227 8.61 12.79 -13.95
CA LYS A 227 8.71 12.72 -15.43
C LYS A 227 9.17 11.37 -15.94
N ARG A 228 9.97 10.63 -15.17
CA ARG A 228 10.58 9.39 -15.61
C ARG A 228 10.92 8.46 -14.47
N LEU A 229 10.94 7.17 -14.80
CA LEU A 229 11.56 6.12 -14.00
C LEU A 229 12.98 5.89 -14.51
N VAL A 230 13.96 5.89 -13.61
CA VAL A 230 15.38 5.74 -13.95
C VAL A 230 15.98 4.61 -13.14
N PHE A 231 16.55 3.62 -13.83
CA PHE A 231 17.39 2.60 -13.23
C PHE A 231 18.85 2.91 -13.55
N ALA A 232 19.66 3.06 -12.50
CA ALA A 232 21.11 3.25 -12.58
C ALA A 232 21.79 1.99 -12.01
N GLY A 233 22.06 1.03 -12.90
CA GLY A 233 22.80 -0.18 -12.59
C GLY A 233 24.30 -0.05 -12.81
N GLN A 234 25.06 -1.06 -12.39
CA GLN A 234 26.51 -1.11 -12.59
C GLN A 234 26.90 -1.23 -14.06
N LYS A 235 26.05 -1.86 -14.88
CA LYS A 235 26.33 -2.16 -16.30
C LYS A 235 25.39 -1.43 -17.27
N ARG A 236 24.21 -1.02 -16.80
CA ARG A 236 23.11 -0.49 -17.60
C ARG A 236 22.46 0.67 -16.88
N THR A 237 22.28 1.77 -17.60
CA THR A 237 21.33 2.82 -17.24
C THR A 237 20.07 2.70 -18.10
N LYS A 238 18.89 2.72 -17.48
CA LYS A 238 17.60 2.80 -18.18
C LYS A 238 16.89 4.08 -17.72
N SER A 239 16.43 4.88 -18.67
CA SER A 239 15.57 6.02 -18.40
C SER A 239 14.28 5.83 -19.21
N ILE A 240 13.15 5.81 -18.52
CA ILE A 240 11.82 5.58 -19.09
C ILE A 240 10.97 6.79 -18.75
N ASN A 241 10.63 7.61 -19.74
CA ASN A 241 9.62 8.66 -19.55
C ASN A 241 8.30 7.99 -19.16
N LEU A 242 7.58 8.54 -18.18
CA LEU A 242 6.37 7.90 -17.66
C LEU A 242 5.33 7.69 -18.76
N GLY A 243 5.10 8.69 -19.62
CA GLY A 243 4.17 8.59 -20.75
C GLY A 243 4.48 7.52 -21.80
N LYS A 244 5.65 6.85 -21.75
CA LYS A 244 5.98 5.70 -22.61
C LYS A 244 5.66 4.35 -21.99
N ILE A 245 5.21 4.33 -20.73
CA ILE A 245 4.85 3.11 -20.02
C ILE A 245 3.48 2.65 -20.52
N VAL A 246 3.43 1.43 -21.06
CA VAL A 246 2.22 0.83 -21.65
C VAL A 246 1.45 0.04 -20.60
N SER A 247 2.16 -0.68 -19.73
CA SER A 247 1.52 -1.44 -18.65
C SER A 247 2.47 -1.59 -17.46
N ILE A 248 1.89 -1.57 -16.26
CA ILE A 248 2.59 -1.85 -15.01
C ILE A 248 1.89 -3.03 -14.36
N LYS A 249 2.65 -4.04 -13.93
CA LYS A 249 2.11 -5.12 -13.09
C LYS A 249 2.88 -5.16 -11.77
N PRO A 250 2.21 -4.88 -10.63
CA PRO A 250 2.83 -4.89 -9.32
C PRO A 250 3.01 -6.31 -8.76
N PHE A 251 4.04 -6.47 -7.94
CA PHE A 251 4.34 -7.63 -7.11
C PHE A 251 4.64 -7.17 -5.68
N LYS A 252 4.85 -8.12 -4.76
CA LYS A 252 5.12 -7.83 -3.34
C LYS A 252 6.33 -6.90 -3.17
N ASP A 253 7.44 -7.23 -3.81
CA ASP A 253 8.75 -6.58 -3.68
C ASP A 253 9.23 -5.99 -5.03
N GLY A 254 8.34 -5.86 -6.02
CA GLY A 254 8.77 -5.53 -7.37
C GLY A 254 7.67 -5.05 -8.30
N ILE A 255 8.05 -4.56 -9.46
CA ILE A 255 7.14 -4.22 -10.56
C ILE A 255 7.68 -4.78 -11.87
N SER A 256 6.77 -5.10 -12.79
CA SER A 256 7.12 -5.28 -14.19
C SER A 256 6.55 -4.16 -15.03
N ILE A 257 7.32 -3.73 -16.03
CA ILE A 257 6.99 -2.63 -16.92
C ILE A 257 7.11 -3.11 -18.36
N ASN A 258 6.06 -2.85 -19.14
CA ASN A 258 6.13 -2.81 -20.59
C ASN A 258 6.11 -1.36 -21.05
N ARG A 259 6.90 -1.04 -22.08
CA ARG A 259 7.02 0.32 -22.62
C ARG A 259 7.08 0.31 -24.14
N GLU A 260 6.74 1.43 -24.73
CA GLU A 260 6.83 1.63 -26.16
C GLU A 260 8.25 1.38 -26.70
N GLY A 261 8.33 0.83 -27.91
CA GLY A 261 9.60 0.56 -28.58
C GLY A 261 10.41 -0.59 -27.97
N LYS A 262 9.84 -1.36 -27.02
CA LYS A 262 10.48 -2.54 -26.45
C LYS A 262 9.52 -3.72 -26.35
N GLN A 263 9.94 -4.85 -26.93
CA GLN A 263 9.15 -6.09 -26.91
C GLN A 263 9.27 -6.86 -25.59
N LYS A 264 10.41 -6.74 -24.90
CA LYS A 264 10.69 -7.51 -23.68
C LYS A 264 10.28 -6.74 -22.43
N THR A 265 9.47 -7.37 -21.59
CA THR A 265 9.12 -6.89 -20.25
C THR A 265 10.36 -6.68 -19.39
N GLU A 266 10.42 -5.55 -18.69
CA GLU A 266 11.46 -5.26 -17.70
C GLU A 266 10.90 -5.52 -16.30
N TYR A 267 11.62 -6.28 -15.48
CA TYR A 267 11.27 -6.60 -14.10
C TYR A 267 12.25 -5.90 -13.16
N TYR A 268 11.71 -5.23 -12.14
CA TYR A 268 12.46 -4.54 -11.09
C TYR A 268 12.05 -5.12 -9.74
N SER A 269 12.93 -5.86 -9.07
CA SER A 269 12.68 -6.48 -7.77
C SER A 269 13.61 -5.93 -6.67
N GLY A 270 13.23 -6.07 -5.40
CA GLY A 270 13.92 -5.47 -4.26
C GLY A 270 13.46 -4.04 -3.95
N LEU A 271 12.18 -3.73 -4.18
CA LEU A 271 11.59 -2.43 -3.86
C LEU A 271 11.46 -2.20 -2.34
N ASP A 272 11.28 -3.28 -1.58
CA ASP A 272 11.18 -3.29 -0.12
C ASP A 272 12.49 -2.91 0.60
N ASN A 273 13.59 -2.72 -0.14
CA ASN A 273 14.80 -2.07 0.34
C ASN A 273 14.60 -0.57 0.67
N ALA A 274 13.48 0.02 0.24
CA ALA A 274 13.07 1.37 0.62
C ALA A 274 11.81 1.34 1.48
N VAL A 275 11.73 2.27 2.42
CA VAL A 275 10.55 2.49 3.27
C VAL A 275 10.05 3.91 3.05
N LEU A 276 8.75 4.02 2.80
CA LEU A 276 8.03 5.28 2.77
C LEU A 276 7.63 5.67 4.19
N ARG A 277 8.07 6.86 4.60
CA ARG A 277 7.70 7.47 5.88
C ARG A 277 6.75 8.62 5.65
N PHE A 278 5.64 8.64 6.35
CA PHE A 278 4.67 9.72 6.29
C PHE A 278 3.87 9.83 7.59
N SER A 279 3.39 11.04 7.87
CA SER A 279 2.57 11.33 9.04
C SER A 279 1.26 11.96 8.60
N ILE A 280 0.14 11.43 9.10
CA ILE A 280 -1.21 11.95 8.81
C ILE A 280 -1.92 12.16 10.14
N GLU A 281 -2.30 13.41 10.42
CA GLU A 281 -3.02 13.78 11.65
C GLU A 281 -2.38 13.22 12.93
N GLY A 282 -1.05 13.28 13.02
CA GLY A 282 -0.28 12.78 14.17
C GLY A 282 -0.05 11.26 14.22
N ARG A 283 -0.52 10.50 13.21
CA ARG A 283 -0.22 9.07 13.05
C ARG A 283 0.99 8.90 12.14
N ASP A 284 2.05 8.29 12.66
CA ASP A 284 3.27 8.02 11.91
C ASP A 284 3.22 6.62 11.28
N TYR A 285 3.62 6.55 10.01
CA TYR A 285 3.63 5.32 9.22
C TYR A 285 5.02 5.04 8.67
N GLU A 286 5.41 3.78 8.73
CA GLU A 286 6.55 3.21 8.00
C GLU A 286 6.03 2.07 7.12
N GLU A 287 6.04 2.28 5.80
CA GLU A 287 5.51 1.32 4.83
C GLU A 287 6.63 0.90 3.86
N PRO A 288 7.01 -0.39 3.81
CA PRO A 288 7.92 -0.88 2.78
C PRO A 288 7.37 -0.55 1.40
N LEU A 289 8.24 -0.07 0.51
CA LEU A 289 7.82 0.27 -0.85
C LEU A 289 7.50 -1.02 -1.62
N SER A 290 6.23 -1.38 -1.65
CA SER A 290 5.74 -2.49 -2.46
C SER A 290 5.59 -2.08 -3.93
N GLY A 291 5.48 -3.09 -4.79
CA GLY A 291 5.14 -2.84 -6.19
C GLY A 291 3.80 -2.14 -6.37
N ALA A 292 2.83 -2.43 -5.50
CA ALA A 292 1.52 -1.78 -5.53
C ALA A 292 1.63 -0.28 -5.25
N ILE A 293 2.43 0.12 -4.27
CA ILE A 293 2.64 1.54 -3.96
C ILE A 293 3.37 2.25 -5.11
N LEU A 294 4.44 1.64 -5.63
CA LEU A 294 5.19 2.24 -6.74
C LEU A 294 4.33 2.37 -8.01
N ALA A 295 3.51 1.36 -8.33
CA ALA A 295 2.58 1.42 -9.45
C ALA A 295 1.58 2.57 -9.29
N ARG A 296 0.98 2.73 -8.11
CA ARG A 296 0.04 3.82 -7.83
C ARG A 296 0.68 5.20 -7.91
N LEU A 297 1.94 5.35 -7.48
CA LEU A 297 2.69 6.59 -7.67
C LEU A 297 2.87 6.91 -9.16
N ILE A 298 3.30 5.94 -9.97
CA ILE A 298 3.49 6.13 -11.41
C ILE A 298 2.16 6.45 -12.12
N GLU A 299 1.11 5.68 -11.84
CA GLU A 299 -0.23 5.89 -12.41
C GLU A 299 -0.82 7.23 -12.00
N GLY A 300 -0.61 7.65 -10.75
CA GLY A 300 -1.01 8.97 -10.28
C GLY A 300 -0.31 10.08 -11.07
N LEU A 301 1.01 10.00 -11.23
CA LEU A 301 1.79 10.98 -12.01
C LEU A 301 1.36 11.06 -13.47
N LEU A 302 1.01 9.92 -14.08
CA LEU A 302 0.49 9.85 -15.45
C LEU A 302 -0.86 10.57 -15.64
N LYS A 303 -1.65 10.72 -14.58
CA LYS A 303 -2.96 11.39 -14.62
C LYS A 303 -2.86 12.91 -14.39
N THR A 304 -1.71 13.40 -13.93
CA THR A 304 -1.49 14.82 -13.62
C THR A 304 -0.77 15.58 -14.75
N GLU A 305 -0.29 14.88 -15.79
CA GLU A 305 0.21 15.47 -17.04
C GLU A 305 -0.95 15.90 -17.96
#